data_AF-A0A971GJH9-F1
#
_entry.id   AF-A0A971GJH9-F1
#
_cell.length_a   1.000
_cell.length_b   1.000
_cell.length_c   1.000
_cell.angle_alpha   90.00
_cell.angle_beta   90.00
_cell.angle_gamma   90.00
#
_symmetry.space_group_name_H-M   'P 1'
#
loop_
_entity.id
_entity.type
_entity.pdbx_description
1 polymer ?
#
loop_
_entity_poly.entity_id
_entity_poly.type
_entity_poly.pdbx_seq_one_letter_code
_entity_poly.pdbx_strand_id
1 'polypeptide(L)'
;MGKEEFKEALFETVEVLIQYQLSTSGRKLVQSYFNDADGESTLDRAIEAIKKYTSEELPPPEARGKKLKAALNRLAFEAKQWDAE
;
A
#
# COMPACT_ATOMS: atom_id res chain seq x y z
N MET A 1 9.35 -12.48 -8.56
CA MET A 1 7.89 -12.30 -8.53
C MET A 1 7.48 -11.59 -7.22
N GLY A 2 8.38 -10.87 -6.52
CA GLY A 2 7.97 -10.08 -5.35
C GLY A 2 7.61 -8.62 -5.67
N LYS A 3 8.37 -7.96 -6.55
CA LYS A 3 8.31 -6.49 -6.69
C LYS A 3 7.15 -5.97 -7.54
N GLU A 4 6.70 -6.70 -8.56
CA GLU A 4 5.56 -6.26 -9.39
C GLU A 4 4.25 -6.52 -8.66
N GLU A 5 4.15 -7.69 -8.04
CA GLU A 5 3.04 -8.16 -7.23
C GLU A 5 2.83 -7.28 -6.00
N PHE A 6 3.92 -6.85 -5.34
CA PHE A 6 3.85 -5.85 -4.28
C PHE A 6 3.31 -4.50 -4.78
N LYS A 7 3.78 -4.00 -5.94
CA LYS A 7 3.29 -2.72 -6.47
C LYS A 7 1.80 -2.77 -6.77
N GLU A 8 1.32 -3.89 -7.32
CA GLU A 8 -0.11 -4.10 -7.53
C GLU A 8 -0.88 -4.12 -6.21
N ALA A 9 -0.39 -4.83 -5.19
CA ALA A 9 -1.02 -4.87 -3.87
C ALA A 9 -1.05 -3.49 -3.19
N LEU A 10 0.00 -2.68 -3.38
CA LEU A 10 0.06 -1.30 -2.90
C LEU A 10 -1.01 -0.44 -3.57
N PHE A 11 -1.13 -0.50 -4.90
CA PHE A 11 -2.15 0.26 -5.63
C PHE A 11 -3.57 -0.20 -5.26
N GLU A 12 -3.81 -1.51 -5.19
CA GLU A 12 -5.11 -2.05 -4.77
C GLU A 12 -5.51 -1.56 -3.38
N THR A 13 -4.56 -1.52 -2.44
CA THR A 13 -4.82 -1.03 -1.08
C THR A 13 -5.22 0.45 -1.08
N VAL A 14 -4.53 1.29 -1.85
CA VAL A 14 -4.88 2.70 -2.00
C VAL A 14 -6.26 2.86 -2.65
N GLU A 15 -6.54 2.11 -3.73
CA GLU A 15 -7.82 2.14 -4.43
C GLU A 15 -8.99 1.74 -3.53
N VAL A 16 -8.79 0.77 -2.64
CA VAL A 16 -9.78 0.36 -1.63
C VAL A 16 -10.03 1.47 -0.60
N LEU A 17 -8.99 2.20 -0.19
CA LEU A 17 -9.11 3.29 0.77
C LEU A 17 -9.84 4.50 0.18
N ILE A 18 -9.44 4.94 -1.01
CA ILE A 18 -10.06 6.10 -1.66
C ILE A 18 -11.41 5.76 -2.31
N GLN A 19 -11.75 4.46 -2.42
CA GLN A 19 -12.96 3.95 -3.06
C GLN A 19 -13.08 4.29 -4.56
N TYR A 20 -11.95 4.53 -5.21
CA TYR A 20 -11.84 4.86 -6.64
C TYR A 20 -10.59 4.19 -7.24
N GLN A 21 -10.60 3.98 -8.55
CA GLN A 21 -9.41 3.50 -9.26
C GLN A 21 -8.35 4.61 -9.37
N LEU A 22 -7.09 4.25 -9.19
CA LEU A 22 -5.99 5.17 -9.36
C LEU A 22 -5.79 5.48 -10.85
N SER A 23 -5.69 6.76 -11.18
CA SER A 23 -5.18 7.17 -12.48
C SER A 23 -3.72 6.75 -12.64
N THR A 24 -3.22 6.72 -13.88
CA THR A 24 -1.80 6.46 -14.16
C THR A 24 -0.89 7.43 -13.39
N SER A 25 -1.25 8.70 -13.30
CA SER A 25 -0.53 9.70 -12.52
C SER A 25 -0.61 9.43 -11.02
N GLY A 26 -1.77 8.98 -10.51
CA GLY A 26 -1.95 8.57 -9.12
C GLY A 26 -1.03 7.40 -8.74
N ARG A 27 -0.96 6.36 -9.58
CA ARG A 27 -0.05 5.22 -9.37
C ARG A 27 1.42 5.66 -9.34
N LYS A 28 1.83 6.54 -10.26
CA LYS A 28 3.19 7.13 -10.25
C LYS A 28 3.46 7.92 -8.97
N LEU A 29 2.48 8.67 -8.47
CA LEU A 29 2.63 9.46 -7.26
C LEU A 29 2.77 8.58 -6.01
N VAL A 30 1.93 7.54 -5.87
CA VAL A 30 2.05 6.55 -4.79
C VAL A 30 3.42 5.88 -4.82
N GLN A 31 3.90 5.50 -6.00
CA GLN A 31 5.24 4.92 -6.17
C GLN A 31 6.36 5.89 -5.80
N SER A 32 6.24 7.16 -6.17
CA SER A 32 7.18 8.21 -5.74
C SER A 32 7.22 8.30 -4.21
N TYR A 33 6.05 8.35 -3.56
CA TYR A 33 5.98 8.40 -2.10
C TYR A 33 6.58 7.16 -1.44
N PHE A 34 6.40 5.98 -2.02
CA PHE A 34 7.04 4.76 -1.54
C PHE A 34 8.57 4.79 -1.70
N ASN A 35 9.07 5.27 -2.83
CA ASN A 35 10.50 5.39 -3.07
C ASN A 35 11.16 6.38 -2.11
N ASP A 36 10.46 7.47 -1.78
CA ASP A 36 10.91 8.51 -0.86
C ASP A 36 10.63 8.19 0.63
N ALA A 37 9.86 7.14 0.92
CA ALA A 37 9.51 6.78 2.29
C ALA A 37 10.67 6.10 3.00
N ASP A 38 11.00 6.62 4.18
CA ASP A 38 11.85 5.97 5.16
C ASP A 38 11.06 4.91 5.94
N GLY A 39 11.64 3.74 6.15
CA GLY A 39 11.01 2.66 6.92
C GLY A 39 11.95 1.47 7.05
N GLU A 40 11.80 0.72 8.15
CA GLU A 40 12.65 -0.44 8.45
C GLU A 40 12.32 -1.66 7.59
N SER A 41 11.06 -1.77 7.16
CA SER A 41 10.58 -2.81 6.24
C SER A 41 9.92 -2.23 4.99
N THR A 42 9.80 -3.05 3.94
CA THR A 42 9.03 -2.70 2.74
C THR A 42 7.58 -2.38 3.10
N LEU A 43 7.02 -3.04 4.12
CA LEU A 43 5.66 -2.78 4.59
C LEU A 43 5.55 -1.39 5.23
N ASP A 44 6.49 -0.98 6.08
CA ASP A 44 6.44 0.34 6.73
C ASP A 44 6.47 1.46 5.69
N ARG A 45 7.37 1.34 4.71
CA ARG A 45 7.46 2.28 3.58
C ARG A 45 6.16 2.34 2.78
N ALA A 46 5.49 1.20 2.59
CA ALA A 46 4.19 1.12 1.93
C ALA A 46 3.11 1.88 2.70
N ILE A 47 3.06 1.69 4.02
CA ILE A 47 2.08 2.33 4.90
C ILE A 47 2.29 3.85 4.92
N GLU A 48 3.53 4.32 4.99
CA GLU A 48 3.84 5.74 4.91
C GLU A 48 3.46 6.35 3.55
N ALA A 49 3.72 5.65 2.45
CA ALA A 49 3.30 6.07 1.13
C ALA A 49 1.77 6.18 1.00
N ILE A 50 1.04 5.22 1.57
CA ILE A 50 -0.42 5.21 1.60
C ILE A 50 -0.92 6.43 2.38
N LYS A 51 -0.46 6.63 3.63
CA LYS A 51 -0.87 7.77 4.46
C LYS A 51 -0.61 9.10 3.76
N LYS A 52 0.55 9.24 3.12
CA LYS A 52 0.92 10.46 2.38
C LYS A 52 0.02 10.69 1.18
N TYR A 53 -0.40 9.64 0.48
CA TYR A 53 -1.29 9.75 -0.67
C TYR A 53 -2.73 10.04 -0.27
N THR A 54 -3.28 9.31 0.70
CA THR A 54 -4.68 9.48 1.13
C THR A 54 -4.86 10.72 1.99
N SER A 55 -3.78 11.28 2.55
CA SER A 55 -3.83 12.34 3.57
C SER A 55 -4.67 11.94 4.80
N GLU A 56 -4.85 10.64 5.00
CA GLU A 56 -5.68 10.06 6.05
C GLU A 56 -4.92 8.92 6.75
N GLU A 57 -5.16 8.79 8.06
CA GLU A 57 -4.71 7.61 8.79
C GLU A 57 -5.49 6.38 8.35
N LEU A 58 -4.81 5.23 8.37
CA LEU A 58 -5.50 3.96 8.15
C LEU A 58 -6.52 3.74 9.26
N PRO A 59 -7.77 3.36 8.92
CA PRO A 59 -8.77 3.07 9.94
C PRO A 59 -8.28 1.96 10.88
N PRO A 60 -8.70 1.98 12.16
CA PRO A 60 -8.27 0.98 13.12
C PRO A 60 -8.82 -0.42 12.76
N PRO A 61 -8.17 -1.51 13.19
CA PRO A 61 -8.50 -2.88 12.75
C PRO A 61 -9.99 -3.28 12.85
N GLU A 62 -10.69 -2.78 13.86
CA GLU A 62 -12.12 -2.96 14.11
C GLU A 62 -13.01 -2.24 13.09
N ALA A 63 -12.57 -1.09 12.57
CA ALA A 63 -13.29 -0.30 11.57
C ALA A 63 -12.98 -0.72 10.13
N ARG A 64 -11.98 -1.59 9.92
CA ARG A 64 -11.61 -2.08 8.58
C ARG A 64 -12.66 -3.07 8.05
N GLY A 65 -13.29 -2.70 6.93
CA GLY A 65 -14.15 -3.61 6.18
C GLY A 65 -13.40 -4.82 5.61
N LYS A 66 -14.14 -5.85 5.17
CA LYS A 66 -13.57 -7.11 4.64
C LYS A 66 -12.58 -6.88 3.50
N LYS A 67 -12.88 -5.96 2.58
CA LYS A 67 -12.03 -5.63 1.43
C LYS A 67 -10.69 -5.03 1.86
N LEU A 68 -10.72 -4.05 2.77
CA LEU A 68 -9.51 -3.40 3.26
C LEU A 68 -8.62 -4.36 4.07
N LYS A 69 -9.23 -5.25 4.88
CA LYS A 69 -8.47 -6.31 5.56
C LYS A 69 -7.76 -7.23 4.57
N ALA A 70 -8.43 -7.66 3.52
CA ALA A 70 -7.84 -8.51 2.50
C ALA A 70 -6.69 -7.80 1.75
N ALA A 71 -6.90 -6.55 1.35
CA ALA A 71 -5.88 -5.74 0.66
C ALA A 71 -4.64 -5.52 1.52
N LEU A 72 -4.80 -5.13 2.80
CA LEU A 72 -3.68 -4.96 3.73
C LEU A 72 -2.94 -6.28 4.01
N ASN A 73 -3.65 -7.40 4.13
CA ASN A 73 -3.02 -8.71 4.32
C ASN A 73 -2.20 -9.13 3.10
N ARG A 74 -2.73 -8.89 1.89
CA ARG A 74 -2.00 -9.13 0.64
C ARG A 74 -0.76 -8.24 0.57
N LEU A 75 -0.90 -6.95 0.84
CA LEU A 75 0.22 -6.01 0.87
C LEU A 75 1.32 -6.45 1.84
N ALA A 76 0.95 -6.86 3.06
CA ALA A 76 1.90 -7.36 4.05
C ALA A 76 2.60 -8.65 3.62
N PHE A 77 1.87 -9.56 2.96
CA PHE A 77 2.45 -10.78 2.42
C PHE A 77 3.51 -10.48 1.34
N GLU A 78 3.17 -9.66 0.34
CA GLU A 78 4.09 -9.32 -0.75
C GLU A 78 5.29 -8.50 -0.25
N ALA A 79 5.07 -7.59 0.71
CA ALA A 79 6.15 -6.83 1.33
C ALA A 79 7.18 -7.75 2.00
N LYS A 80 6.70 -8.77 2.73
CA LYS A 80 7.56 -9.76 3.37
C LYS A 80 8.30 -10.64 2.35
N GLN A 81 7.67 -10.95 1.21
CA GLN A 81 8.36 -11.65 0.12
C GLN A 81 9.48 -10.80 -0.45
N TRP A 82 9.23 -9.51 -0.71
CA TRP A 82 10.27 -8.58 -1.17
C TRP A 82 11.39 -8.48 -0.13
N ASP A 83 11.10 -8.24 1.15
CA ASP A 83 12.15 -8.11 2.18
C ASP A 83 13.03 -9.37 2.32
N ALA A 84 12.56 -10.53 1.85
CA ALA A 84 13.29 -11.79 1.83
C ALA A 84 14.05 -12.07 0.51
N GLU A 85 13.81 -11.31 -0.56
CA GLU A 85 14.54 -11.34 -1.85
C GLU A 85 15.85 -10.53 -1.78
#